data_AF-A0A7V6DED8-F1
#
_entry.id   AF-A0A7V6DED8-F1
#
_cell.length_a   1.000
_cell.length_b   1.000
_cell.length_c   1.000
_cell.angle_alpha   90.00
_cell.angle_beta   90.00
_cell.angle_gamma   90.00
#
_symmetry.space_group_name_H-M   'P 1'
#
loop_
_entity.id
_entity.type
_entity.pdbx_description
1 polymer ?
#
loop_
_entity_poly.entity_id
_entity_poly.type
_entity_poly.pdbx_seq_one_letter_code
_entity_poly.pdbx_strand_id
1 'polypeptide(L)'
;MKGGLMKNTLALFGVVLALAGLSYSAEQKAAKPEVKPQTACPVSGKPINKDVFVDYQGQRIYFCCPACPAEFRKDPEKYFAKFEKEGIELENVQKSCPVSGETLGEHGEPAVIHYKGRTVKFCCPACERTFRAEPEKYLDQMPGEQNQGKAKA
;
A
#
# COMPACT_ATOMS: atom_id res chain seq x y z
N MET A 1 60.47 2.85 56.95
CA MET A 1 59.87 2.54 58.27
C MET A 1 59.15 3.78 58.79
N LYS A 2 58.01 3.60 59.47
CA LYS A 2 56.88 4.52 59.77
C LYS A 2 55.79 4.44 58.67
N GLY A 3 54.60 3.87 58.83
CA GLY A 3 53.90 3.31 60.00
C GLY A 3 52.43 3.79 60.00
N GLY A 4 51.47 2.86 60.19
CA GLY A 4 50.04 3.11 60.47
C GLY A 4 49.15 3.04 59.22
N LEU A 5 48.39 1.97 58.90
CA LEU A 5 47.42 1.14 59.64
C LEU A 5 46.07 1.83 59.96
N MET A 6 45.13 1.61 59.04
CA MET A 6 43.70 1.25 59.17
C MET A 6 42.83 1.90 60.25
N LYS A 7 41.63 2.38 59.83
CA LYS A 7 40.35 2.20 60.54
C LYS A 7 39.13 2.51 59.64
N ASN A 8 38.40 1.44 59.32
CA ASN A 8 36.94 1.32 59.13
C ASN A 8 36.16 2.43 58.42
N THR A 9 35.60 2.10 57.26
CA THR A 9 34.13 2.11 57.15
C THR A 9 33.67 0.92 56.33
N LEU A 10 32.91 0.09 57.03
CA LEU A 10 32.21 -1.10 56.61
C LEU A 10 30.98 -0.68 55.78
N ALA A 11 30.83 -1.14 54.54
CA ALA A 11 29.51 -1.34 53.93
C ALA A 11 29.63 -2.21 52.68
N LEU A 12 29.19 -3.45 52.86
CA LEU A 12 28.75 -4.39 51.83
C LEU A 12 27.98 -3.71 50.70
N PHE A 13 28.33 -4.01 49.45
CA PHE A 13 27.36 -4.38 48.42
C PHE A 13 28.05 -5.34 47.45
N GLY A 14 28.17 -6.58 47.90
CA GLY A 14 28.26 -7.70 46.96
C GLY A 14 26.90 -7.87 46.32
N VAL A 15 26.78 -7.47 45.05
CA VAL A 15 25.82 -8.05 44.10
C VAL A 15 26.60 -8.33 42.82
N VAL A 16 27.05 -9.57 42.72
CA VAL A 16 27.40 -10.19 41.44
C VAL A 16 26.08 -10.32 40.67
N LEU A 17 25.98 -9.71 39.49
CA LEU A 17 25.00 -10.10 38.48
C LEU A 17 25.55 -9.75 37.10
N ALA A 18 26.34 -10.69 36.59
CA ALA A 18 26.51 -10.85 35.16
C ALA A 18 25.13 -11.04 34.53
N LEU A 19 24.67 -10.05 33.76
CA LEU A 19 23.61 -10.27 32.79
C LEU A 19 24.00 -9.54 31.49
N ALA A 20 24.45 -10.38 30.57
CA ALA A 20 24.13 -10.39 29.15
C ALA A 20 24.02 -9.03 28.47
N GLY A 21 24.87 -8.82 27.46
CA GLY A 21 24.55 -7.91 26.37
C GLY A 21 23.16 -8.23 25.84
N LEU A 22 22.17 -7.46 26.29
CA LEU A 22 20.90 -7.33 25.63
C LEU A 22 21.21 -6.64 24.32
N SER A 23 21.40 -7.48 23.31
CA SER A 23 21.26 -7.11 21.91
C SER A 23 19.91 -6.42 21.81
N TYR A 24 19.92 -5.09 21.73
CA TYR A 24 18.78 -4.31 21.28
C TYR A 24 18.69 -4.60 19.77
N SER A 25 18.28 -5.81 19.42
CA SER A 25 17.75 -6.11 18.10
C SER A 25 16.49 -5.28 18.04
N ALA A 26 16.63 -4.09 17.45
CA ALA A 26 15.54 -3.37 16.87
C ALA A 26 14.95 -4.26 15.76
N GLU A 27 14.15 -5.25 16.16
CA GLU A 27 13.03 -5.73 15.38
C GLU A 27 11.97 -4.62 15.35
N GLN A 28 12.37 -3.48 14.79
CA GLN A 28 11.46 -2.67 14.01
C GLN A 28 11.21 -3.46 12.73
N LYS A 29 10.42 -4.54 12.84
CA LYS A 29 9.65 -5.01 11.69
C LYS A 29 8.78 -3.82 11.34
N ALA A 30 9.19 -3.06 10.32
CA ALA A 30 8.39 -2.03 9.72
C ALA A 30 6.97 -2.60 9.56
N ALA A 31 6.03 -2.09 10.35
CA ALA A 31 4.63 -2.48 10.22
C ALA A 31 4.26 -2.18 8.77
N LYS A 32 3.93 -3.22 8.01
CA LYS A 32 3.41 -3.08 6.64
C LYS A 32 2.25 -2.07 6.76
N PRO A 33 2.23 -0.99 5.96
CA PRO A 33 1.17 0.01 6.05
C PRO A 33 -0.19 -0.68 6.08
N GLU A 34 -0.98 -0.39 7.11
CA GLU A 34 -2.33 -0.96 7.25
C GLU A 34 -3.19 -0.40 6.13
N VAL A 35 -3.34 -1.19 5.08
CA VAL A 35 -4.16 -0.86 3.92
C VAL A 35 -5.63 -1.02 4.28
N LYS A 36 -6.40 0.07 4.14
CA LYS A 36 -7.83 0.10 4.41
C LYS A 36 -8.64 0.17 3.12
N PRO A 37 -9.84 -0.43 3.06
CA PRO A 37 -10.70 -0.29 1.91
C PRO A 37 -11.21 1.15 1.78
N GLN A 38 -11.63 1.52 0.57
CA GLN A 38 -12.28 2.80 0.34
C GLN A 38 -13.64 2.86 1.05
N THR A 39 -13.83 3.86 1.92
CA THR A 39 -15.11 4.11 2.61
C THR A 39 -15.68 5.51 2.33
N ALA A 40 -14.85 6.43 1.83
CA ALA A 40 -15.22 7.80 1.52
C ALA A 40 -15.02 8.13 0.02
N CYS A 41 -15.87 9.02 -0.49
CA CYS A 41 -15.79 9.54 -1.84
C CYS A 41 -14.53 10.40 -1.99
N PRO A 42 -13.68 10.15 -3.00
CA PRO A 42 -12.42 10.87 -3.15
C PRO A 42 -12.61 12.36 -3.44
N VAL A 43 -13.73 12.70 -4.10
CA VAL A 43 -14.09 14.05 -4.52
C VAL A 43 -14.68 14.87 -3.37
N SER A 44 -15.68 14.33 -2.67
CA SER A 44 -16.48 15.08 -1.69
C SER A 44 -16.20 14.74 -0.22
N GLY A 45 -15.53 13.62 0.06
CA GLY A 45 -15.32 13.09 1.41
C GLY A 45 -16.55 12.43 2.05
N LYS A 46 -17.72 12.46 1.39
CA LYS A 46 -18.95 11.81 1.89
C LYS A 46 -18.85 10.27 1.80
N PRO A 47 -19.67 9.51 2.56
CA PRO A 47 -19.73 8.05 2.43
C PRO A 47 -19.98 7.61 0.98
N ILE A 48 -19.32 6.53 0.56
CA ILE A 48 -19.49 5.98 -0.80
C ILE A 48 -20.84 5.29 -0.98
N ASN A 49 -21.31 5.24 -2.22
CA ASN A 49 -22.35 4.35 -2.70
C ASN A 49 -21.69 3.31 -3.63
N LYS A 50 -21.84 2.01 -3.32
CA LYS A 50 -21.23 0.94 -4.12
C LYS A 50 -21.84 0.76 -5.52
N ASP A 51 -23.00 1.36 -5.78
CA ASP A 51 -23.63 1.37 -7.09
C ASP A 51 -23.09 2.48 -8.02
N VAL A 52 -22.33 3.42 -7.45
CA VAL A 52 -21.73 4.52 -8.21
C VAL A 52 -20.22 4.35 -8.18
N PHE A 53 -19.68 3.77 -9.25
CA PHE A 53 -18.25 3.54 -9.37
C PHE A 53 -17.78 3.74 -10.80
N VAL A 54 -16.47 3.83 -10.95
CA VAL A 54 -15.78 3.68 -12.23
C VAL A 54 -14.62 2.72 -12.07
N ASP A 55 -14.36 1.93 -13.10
CA ASP A 55 -13.18 1.07 -13.15
C ASP A 55 -12.12 1.78 -14.00
N TYR A 56 -10.99 2.18 -13.40
CA TYR A 56 -9.92 2.94 -14.06
C TYR A 56 -8.57 2.29 -13.79
N GLN A 57 -7.83 1.95 -14.85
CA GLN A 57 -6.51 1.29 -14.76
C GLN A 57 -6.52 0.07 -13.82
N GLY A 58 -7.57 -0.75 -13.95
CA GLY A 58 -7.75 -1.98 -13.15
C GLY A 58 -8.13 -1.75 -11.68
N GLN A 59 -8.39 -0.51 -11.26
CA GLN A 59 -8.88 -0.19 -9.92
C GLN A 59 -10.34 0.23 -9.99
N ARG A 60 -11.16 -0.21 -9.04
CA ARG A 60 -12.53 0.28 -8.87
C ARG A 60 -12.56 1.43 -7.86
N ILE A 61 -13.02 2.58 -8.32
CA ILE A 61 -13.19 3.79 -7.50
C ILE A 61 -14.67 4.00 -7.26
N TYR A 62 -15.09 3.96 -6.00
CA TYR A 62 -16.46 4.24 -5.59
C TYR A 62 -16.69 5.73 -5.34
N PHE A 63 -17.93 6.18 -5.52
CA PHE A 63 -18.32 7.57 -5.32
C PHE A 63 -19.62 7.68 -4.56
N CYS A 64 -19.90 8.85 -4.01
CA CYS A 64 -21.16 9.09 -3.29
C CYS A 64 -22.33 9.45 -4.23
N CYS A 65 -22.07 9.94 -5.44
CA CYS A 65 -23.10 10.44 -6.35
C CYS A 65 -22.62 10.45 -7.82
N PRO A 66 -23.55 10.46 -8.80
CA PRO A 66 -23.21 10.35 -10.23
C PRO A 66 -22.43 11.55 -10.80
N ALA A 67 -22.34 12.67 -10.09
CA ALA A 67 -21.53 13.82 -10.51
C ALA A 67 -20.03 13.65 -10.20
N CYS A 68 -19.67 12.88 -9.17
CA CYS A 68 -18.27 12.72 -8.74
C CYS A 68 -17.35 12.03 -9.77
N PRO A 69 -17.78 11.03 -10.55
CA PRO A 69 -16.96 10.48 -11.63
C PRO A 69 -16.43 11.56 -12.59
N ALA A 70 -17.24 12.57 -12.91
CA ALA A 70 -16.81 13.64 -13.82
C ALA A 70 -15.69 14.51 -13.23
N GLU A 71 -15.69 14.76 -11.92
CA GLU A 71 -14.61 15.47 -11.24
C GLU A 71 -13.35 14.60 -11.15
N PHE A 72 -13.49 13.30 -10.90
CA PHE A 72 -12.36 12.36 -10.91
C PHE A 72 -11.60 12.38 -12.23
N ARG A 73 -12.31 12.38 -13.36
CA ARG A 73 -11.72 12.35 -14.71
C ARG A 73 -10.86 13.57 -15.04
N LYS A 74 -11.07 14.71 -14.39
CA LYS A 74 -10.28 15.92 -14.66
C LYS A 74 -8.83 15.75 -14.23
N ASP A 75 -8.59 14.96 -13.19
CA ASP A 75 -7.25 14.74 -12.63
C ASP A 75 -7.21 13.41 -11.84
N PRO A 76 -7.19 12.25 -12.51
CA PRO A 76 -7.19 10.95 -11.84
C PRO A 76 -5.96 10.77 -10.93
N GLU A 77 -4.78 11.23 -11.36
CA GLU A 77 -3.52 11.08 -10.62
C GLU A 77 -3.58 11.76 -9.25
N LYS A 78 -4.19 12.94 -9.16
CA LYS A 78 -4.42 13.61 -7.86
C LYS A 78 -5.17 12.72 -6.87
N TYR A 79 -6.16 11.95 -7.33
CA TYR A 79 -6.94 11.08 -6.46
C TYR A 79 -6.18 9.80 -6.10
N PHE A 80 -5.40 9.23 -7.02
CA PHE A 80 -4.50 8.12 -6.71
C PHE A 80 -3.42 8.49 -5.68
N ALA A 81 -2.82 9.67 -5.80
CA ALA A 81 -1.89 10.19 -4.80
C ALA A 81 -2.57 10.37 -3.43
N LYS A 82 -3.84 10.78 -3.40
CA LYS A 82 -4.63 10.87 -2.17
C LYS A 82 -4.87 9.48 -1.55
N PHE A 83 -5.24 8.49 -2.35
CA PHE A 83 -5.42 7.11 -1.87
C PHE A 83 -4.14 6.54 -1.26
N GLU A 84 -3.00 6.73 -1.94
CA GLU A 84 -1.69 6.31 -1.43
C GLU A 84 -1.36 6.98 -0.09
N LYS A 85 -1.53 8.30 -0.01
CA LYS A 85 -1.27 9.07 1.21
C LYS A 85 -2.16 8.64 2.38
N GLU A 86 -3.41 8.29 2.09
CA GLU A 86 -4.37 7.87 3.11
C GLU A 86 -4.30 6.37 3.43
N GLY A 87 -3.46 5.60 2.74
CA GLY A 87 -3.36 4.14 2.88
C GLY A 87 -4.61 3.40 2.39
N ILE A 88 -5.34 3.99 1.44
CA ILE A 88 -6.54 3.39 0.86
C ILE A 88 -6.13 2.44 -0.26
N GLU A 89 -6.47 1.16 -0.11
CA GLU A 89 -6.36 0.17 -1.17
C GLU A 89 -7.70 0.01 -1.89
N LEU A 90 -7.67 0.23 -3.20
CA LEU A 90 -8.84 0.11 -4.05
C LEU A 90 -9.09 -1.35 -4.42
N GLU A 91 -10.34 -1.69 -4.71
CA GLU A 91 -10.68 -3.00 -5.22
C GLU A 91 -10.06 -3.20 -6.60
N ASN A 92 -9.17 -4.18 -6.73
CA ASN A 92 -8.51 -4.49 -8.00
C ASN A 92 -9.44 -5.37 -8.86
N VAL A 93 -9.88 -4.81 -9.99
CA VAL A 93 -10.76 -5.43 -10.99
C VAL A 93 -10.01 -5.78 -12.29
N GLN A 94 -8.68 -5.77 -12.23
CA GLN A 94 -7.81 -6.03 -13.35
C GLN A 94 -7.97 -7.47 -13.86
N LYS A 95 -8.19 -7.62 -15.18
CA LYS A 95 -8.40 -8.93 -15.82
C LYS A 95 -7.21 -9.39 -16.67
N SER A 96 -6.46 -8.46 -17.23
CA SER A 96 -5.32 -8.72 -18.12
C SER A 96 -4.02 -8.14 -17.57
N CYS A 97 -2.89 -8.75 -17.94
CA CYS A 97 -1.56 -8.25 -17.65
C CYS A 97 -1.29 -6.97 -18.46
N PRO A 98 -0.80 -5.87 -17.84
CA PRO A 98 -0.59 -4.61 -18.54
C PRO A 98 0.60 -4.65 -19.49
N VAL A 99 1.49 -5.63 -19.34
CA VAL A 99 2.68 -5.78 -20.18
C VAL A 99 2.43 -6.76 -21.33
N SER A 100 1.92 -7.96 -21.05
CA SER A 100 1.72 -8.98 -22.11
C SER A 100 0.32 -8.95 -22.73
N GLY A 101 -0.68 -8.35 -22.07
CA GLY A 101 -2.08 -8.40 -22.49
C GLY A 101 -2.81 -9.71 -22.16
N GLU A 102 -2.10 -10.73 -21.67
CA GLU A 102 -2.69 -12.04 -21.34
C GLU A 102 -3.60 -11.98 -20.12
N THR A 103 -4.49 -12.96 -19.98
CA THR A 103 -5.42 -13.05 -18.85
C THR A 103 -4.68 -13.39 -17.56
N LEU A 104 -5.00 -12.67 -16.48
CA LEU A 104 -4.43 -12.96 -15.16
C LEU A 104 -5.00 -14.27 -14.61
N GLY A 105 -4.13 -15.11 -14.04
CA GLY A 105 -4.51 -16.39 -13.44
C GLY A 105 -4.29 -17.61 -14.34
N GLU A 106 -4.08 -17.45 -15.64
CA GLU A 106 -3.78 -18.59 -16.54
C GLU A 106 -2.39 -19.19 -16.28
N HIS A 107 -1.44 -18.36 -15.86
CA HIS A 107 -0.04 -18.75 -15.61
C HIS A 107 0.29 -18.96 -14.12
N GLY A 108 -0.74 -19.09 -13.27
CA GLY A 108 -0.61 -19.22 -11.82
C GLY A 108 -0.94 -17.94 -11.05
N GLU A 109 -0.42 -17.82 -9.83
CA GLU A 109 -0.67 -16.66 -8.97
C GLU A 109 -0.02 -15.40 -9.56
N PRO A 110 -0.79 -14.32 -9.81
CA PRO A 110 -0.24 -13.10 -10.37
C PRO A 110 0.81 -12.45 -9.45
N ALA A 111 1.91 -11.96 -10.03
CA ALA A 111 2.81 -11.06 -9.31
C ALA A 111 2.10 -9.73 -9.04
N VAL A 112 2.25 -9.16 -7.85
CA VAL A 112 1.52 -7.96 -7.43
C VAL A 112 2.48 -6.90 -6.92
N ILE A 113 2.29 -5.66 -7.36
CA ILE A 113 3.03 -4.50 -6.84
C ILE A 113 2.07 -3.36 -6.50
N HIS A 114 2.51 -2.47 -5.62
CA HIS A 114 1.89 -1.17 -5.41
C HIS A 114 2.69 -0.10 -6.11
N TYR A 115 2.03 0.73 -6.92
CA TYR A 115 2.67 1.80 -7.68
C TYR A 115 1.71 2.99 -7.83
N LYS A 116 2.09 4.18 -7.33
CA LYS A 116 1.31 5.42 -7.42
C LYS A 116 -0.17 5.24 -7.03
N GLY A 117 -0.42 4.72 -5.83
CA GLY A 117 -1.77 4.46 -5.32
C GLY A 117 -2.58 3.36 -6.03
N ARG A 118 -1.94 2.55 -6.89
CA ARG A 118 -2.57 1.43 -7.60
C ARG A 118 -1.97 0.11 -7.17
N THR A 119 -2.80 -0.93 -7.13
CA THR A 119 -2.35 -2.30 -7.03
C THR A 119 -2.32 -2.89 -8.44
N VAL A 120 -1.14 -3.19 -8.98
CA VAL A 120 -0.96 -3.70 -10.35
C VAL A 120 -0.58 -5.17 -10.29
N LYS A 121 -1.30 -6.00 -11.05
CA LYS A 121 -1.08 -7.45 -11.15
C LYS A 121 -0.42 -7.81 -12.48
N PHE A 122 0.42 -8.83 -12.49
CA PHE A 122 1.12 -9.33 -13.67
C PHE A 122 0.99 -10.84 -13.77
N CYS A 123 0.95 -11.38 -15.00
CA CYS A 123 0.91 -12.83 -15.20
C CYS A 123 2.20 -13.53 -14.75
N CYS A 124 3.33 -12.82 -14.70
CA CYS A 124 4.63 -13.38 -14.30
C CYS A 124 5.62 -12.32 -13.78
N PRO A 125 6.70 -12.72 -13.08
CA PRO A 125 7.75 -11.80 -12.60
C PRO A 125 8.54 -11.10 -13.72
N ALA A 126 8.57 -11.65 -14.93
CA ALA A 126 9.19 -10.98 -16.07
C ALA A 126 8.40 -9.73 -16.47
N CYS A 127 7.07 -9.83 -16.52
CA CYS A 127 6.18 -8.69 -16.78
C CYS A 127 6.31 -7.61 -15.70
N GLU A 128 6.43 -7.99 -14.43
CA GLU A 128 6.70 -7.01 -13.35
C GLU A 128 7.99 -6.22 -13.62
N ARG A 129 9.09 -6.91 -13.96
CA ARG A 129 10.38 -6.26 -14.24
C ARG A 129 10.29 -5.30 -15.43
N THR A 130 9.62 -5.72 -16.50
CA THR A 130 9.37 -4.88 -17.68
C THR A 130 8.53 -3.65 -17.32
N PHE A 131 7.50 -3.81 -16.48
CA PHE A 131 6.70 -2.69 -16.00
C PHE A 131 7.54 -1.68 -15.23
N ARG A 132 8.41 -2.13 -14.31
CA ARG A 132 9.26 -1.24 -13.51
C ARG A 132 10.25 -0.41 -14.34
N ALA A 133 10.62 -0.87 -15.54
CA ALA A 133 11.50 -0.13 -16.44
C ALA A 133 10.79 1.03 -17.14
N GLU A 134 9.51 0.88 -17.49
CA GLU A 134 8.72 1.87 -18.23
C GLU A 134 7.28 1.98 -17.67
N PRO A 135 7.07 2.32 -16.38
CA PRO A 135 5.77 2.16 -15.72
C PRO A 135 4.67 3.03 -16.32
N GLU A 136 4.98 4.29 -16.67
CA GLU A 136 4.01 5.22 -17.25
C GLU A 136 3.41 4.68 -18.55
N LYS A 137 4.27 4.13 -19.43
CA LYS A 137 3.85 3.55 -20.72
C LYS A 137 2.81 2.44 -20.54
N TYR A 138 3.01 1.56 -19.56
CA TYR A 138 2.10 0.45 -19.32
C TYR A 138 0.85 0.88 -18.55
N LEU A 139 0.95 1.88 -17.67
CA LEU A 139 -0.23 2.46 -17.03
C LEU A 139 -1.16 3.13 -18.05
N ASP A 140 -0.61 3.83 -19.04
CA ASP A 140 -1.39 4.47 -20.10
C ASP A 140 -2.07 3.44 -21.02
N GLN A 141 -1.51 2.24 -21.13
CA GLN A 141 -2.08 1.13 -21.90
C GLN A 141 -3.14 0.33 -21.13
N MET A 142 -3.20 0.46 -19.81
CA MET A 142 -4.26 -0.17 -19.04
C MET A 142 -5.62 0.43 -19.42
N PRO A 143 -6.69 -0.38 -19.49
CA PRO A 143 -7.99 0.12 -19.84
C PRO A 143 -8.37 1.31 -18.94
N GLY A 144 -8.62 2.44 -19.60
CA GLY A 144 -9.26 3.61 -18.99
C GLY A 144 -10.70 3.30 -18.58
N GLU A 145 -11.42 4.33 -18.17
CA GLU A 145 -12.71 4.21 -17.50
C GLU A 145 -13.68 3.18 -18.14
N GLN A 146 -14.04 2.13 -17.40
CA GLN A 146 -15.06 1.15 -17.77
C GLN A 146 -16.23 1.23 -16.79
N ASN A 147 -17.43 0.87 -17.27
CA ASN A 147 -18.72 0.91 -16.55
C ASN A 147 -19.34 2.32 -16.37
N GLN A 148 -19.48 3.09 -17.46
CA GLN A 148 -20.48 4.16 -17.49
C GLN A 148 -21.87 3.59 -17.76
N GLY A 149 -22.68 3.47 -16.71
CA GLY A 149 -24.12 3.29 -16.85
C GLY A 149 -24.60 1.84 -16.76
N LYS A 150 -25.03 1.47 -15.56
CA LYS A 150 -26.41 1.08 -15.24
C LYS A 150 -26.40 0.60 -13.79
N ALA A 151 -26.74 1.50 -12.86
CA ALA A 151 -27.49 1.05 -11.70
C ALA A 151 -28.67 0.25 -12.27
N LYS A 152 -28.77 -1.02 -11.89
CA LYS A 152 -29.83 -1.91 -12.37
C LYS A 152 -31.17 -1.19 -12.26
N ALA A 153 -31.91 -1.15 -13.36
CA ALA A 153 -33.34 -0.83 -13.35
C ALA A 153 -34.10 -1.92 -12.58
#